data_AF-A0AAD4IDD5-F1
#
_entry.id   AF-A0AAD4IDD5-F1
#
_cell.length_a   1.000
_cell.length_b   1.000
_cell.length_c   1.000
_cell.angle_alpha   90.00
_cell.angle_beta   90.00
_cell.angle_gamma   90.00
#
_symmetry.space_group_name_H-M   'P 1'
#
loop_
_entity.id
_entity.type
_entity.pdbx_description
1 polymer ?
#
loop_
_entity_poly.entity_id
_entity_poly.type
_entity_poly.pdbx_seq_one_letter_code
_entity_poly.pdbx_strand_id
1 'polypeptide(L)'
;MSLSRQSLSPTANLLRNSRLFSLPNPLPRPPVSETYGAGISKASDTATLPYPTHQAIATTKSSLARGDWGLKRPIPSRSHIVQVSDPVLRITQLDTIEHVTDFDSAADHVRTRQKWEEMGMPMMKGTSKITNEPPLGAFEVRDDTTSYDTDMGLDEAGLYLKALKKSMPAERAKAQWEAFNATWNEKWQSKLASFRARGWGEDLVEFEAFQKEAARKGSETKPWLEEFVAFQSEQKEARKALRKQLATVSQTPGSLPFTPFTPPPVDPVVHNTRRWKHDGPWLPGMSAEEFVSYLNKQITRRKREFNDYLVEYVKNEIYATRRLAATKSSEVPPMDAEEAQAWHEKREKAWRHITKPEIEAGIRALRRETAKDPLTSKLVSKLILPFLRLPAIKFKNTTFREDAAKRDVEKYQFDQETAPLSTHPSAGLGYLRHYSYIANHPILGPQAHPTPIPARLMQARRTGTSNELYARFGVGGFVANDQFKGTDYSPGNRSSILRARDVETIDVDTPGGKKIMVEPKYASVTNDGRIHIKLNRADDAAVKVASGDWDDKPPVREYIDDRDMKSIVGGVGKSGVKQLDEMSEQSQQLSEFLQREIPQGRAQPAKGFPGMAEALR
;
A
#
# COMPACT_ATOMS: atom_id res chain seq x y z
N MET A 1 -20.43 19.81 23.06
CA MET A 1 -20.25 21.28 22.95
C MET A 1 -19.70 21.58 21.57
N SER A 2 -20.57 21.99 20.65
CA SER A 2 -20.17 22.50 19.34
C SER A 2 -19.48 23.84 19.57
N LEU A 3 -18.18 23.92 19.33
CA LEU A 3 -17.47 25.18 19.26
C LEU A 3 -18.21 26.06 18.25
N SER A 4 -18.77 27.17 18.75
CA SER A 4 -19.23 28.26 17.92
C SER A 4 -18.13 28.57 16.92
N ARG A 5 -18.40 28.40 15.62
CA ARG A 5 -17.50 28.87 14.55
C ARG A 5 -17.37 30.37 14.79
N GLN A 6 -16.28 30.80 15.44
CA GLN A 6 -15.89 32.21 15.42
C GLN A 6 -15.88 32.60 13.94
N SER A 7 -16.78 33.51 13.57
CA SER A 7 -16.86 34.03 12.21
C SER A 7 -15.55 34.76 11.95
N LEU A 8 -14.63 34.10 11.24
CA LEU A 8 -13.40 34.72 10.77
C LEU A 8 -13.75 36.02 10.04
N SER A 9 -12.92 37.06 10.19
CA SER A 9 -13.11 38.28 9.41
C SER A 9 -13.09 37.97 7.90
N PRO A 10 -13.78 38.75 7.05
CA PRO A 10 -13.78 38.52 5.61
C PRO A 10 -12.36 38.42 5.03
N THR A 11 -11.44 39.28 5.49
CA THR A 11 -10.02 39.28 5.11
C THR A 11 -9.30 37.99 5.52
N ALA A 12 -9.53 37.49 6.74
CA ALA A 12 -8.92 36.24 7.18
C ALA A 12 -9.38 35.03 6.36
N ASN A 13 -10.65 35.03 5.92
CA ASN A 13 -11.16 34.00 5.03
C ASN A 13 -10.52 34.06 3.64
N LEU A 14 -10.30 35.26 3.09
CA LEU A 14 -9.57 35.45 1.82
C LEU A 14 -8.11 34.99 1.92
N LEU A 15 -7.39 35.36 2.99
CA LEU A 15 -6.00 34.95 3.21
C LEU A 15 -5.88 33.44 3.36
N ARG A 16 -6.78 32.80 4.12
CA ARG A 16 -6.81 31.35 4.29
C ARG A 16 -6.96 30.59 2.98
N ASN A 17 -7.72 31.12 2.03
CA ASN A 17 -7.96 30.52 0.72
C ASN A 17 -7.00 31.05 -0.37
N SER A 18 -6.02 31.88 -0.01
CA SER A 18 -5.07 32.46 -0.96
C SER A 18 -4.01 31.43 -1.39
N ARG A 19 -3.45 31.60 -2.59
CA ARG A 19 -2.41 30.71 -3.13
C ARG A 19 -1.13 30.72 -2.30
N LEU A 20 -0.76 31.85 -1.71
CA LEU A 20 0.44 31.96 -0.87
C LEU A 20 0.29 31.11 0.41
N PHE A 21 -0.90 31.10 1.02
CA PHE A 21 -1.18 30.29 2.22
C PHE A 21 -1.40 28.80 1.90
N SER A 22 -1.54 28.45 0.62
CA SER A 22 -1.57 27.05 0.17
C SER A 22 -0.18 26.42 0.00
N LEU A 23 0.89 27.23 0.10
CA LEU A 23 2.26 26.70 0.06
C LEU A 23 2.51 25.81 1.28
N PRO A 24 2.96 24.57 1.09
CA PRO A 24 3.26 23.68 2.19
C PRO A 24 4.52 24.16 2.93
N ASN A 25 4.58 23.87 4.22
CA ASN A 25 5.83 24.00 4.97
C ASN A 25 6.88 23.05 4.37
N PRO A 26 8.16 23.46 4.32
CA PRO A 26 9.21 22.64 3.73
C PRO A 26 9.37 21.33 4.49
N LEU A 27 9.60 20.25 3.74
CA LEU A 27 9.85 18.93 4.31
C LEU A 27 11.24 18.88 4.97
N PRO A 28 11.45 18.01 5.97
CA PRO A 28 12.78 17.79 6.53
C PRO A 28 13.75 17.34 5.44
N ARG A 29 14.99 17.85 5.48
CA ARG A 29 16.01 17.50 4.50
C ARG A 29 16.41 16.02 4.66
N PRO A 30 16.45 15.23 3.58
CA PRO A 30 16.92 13.85 3.64
C PRO A 30 18.40 13.78 4.05
N PRO A 31 18.82 12.75 4.80
CA PRO A 31 20.24 12.48 5.00
C PRO A 31 20.88 12.06 3.67
N VAL A 32 21.73 12.93 3.11
CA VAL A 32 22.48 12.67 1.86
C VAL A 32 23.92 12.19 2.15
N SER A 33 24.33 12.12 3.42
CA SER A 33 25.68 11.70 3.80
C SER A 33 25.94 10.24 3.42
N GLU A 34 26.95 10.02 2.58
CA GLU A 34 27.51 8.69 2.36
C GLU A 34 28.73 8.52 3.28
N THR A 35 28.69 7.47 4.09
CA THR A 35 29.80 7.11 4.97
C THR A 35 30.92 6.51 4.11
N TYR A 36 32.05 7.21 4.00
CA TYR A 36 33.21 6.75 3.23
C TYR A 36 34.33 6.28 4.17
N GLY A 37 34.83 5.06 3.96
CA GLY A 37 35.97 4.52 4.72
C GLY A 37 35.78 4.57 6.24
N ALA A 38 36.76 5.13 6.96
CA ALA A 38 36.83 5.21 8.42
C ALA A 38 35.81 6.18 9.07
N GLY A 39 34.56 6.21 8.59
CA GLY A 39 33.47 6.98 9.21
C GLY A 39 33.37 8.45 8.77
N ILE A 40 34.09 8.87 7.71
CA ILE A 40 34.02 10.24 7.21
C ILE A 40 32.76 10.37 6.34
N SER A 41 31.81 11.18 6.80
CA SER A 41 30.62 11.55 6.02
C SER A 41 30.95 12.72 5.12
N LYS A 42 30.88 12.53 3.80
CA LYS A 42 30.95 13.64 2.83
C LYS A 42 29.53 14.02 2.43
N ALA A 43 29.16 15.28 2.63
CA ALA A 43 27.92 15.86 2.13
C ALA A 43 28.27 17.15 1.38
N SER A 44 27.63 17.36 0.22
CA SER A 44 27.71 18.63 -0.50
C SER A 44 26.39 19.36 -0.32
N ASP A 45 26.44 20.60 0.14
CA ASP A 45 25.26 21.45 0.34
C ASP A 45 24.57 21.82 -0.99
N THR A 46 25.29 21.71 -2.11
CA THR A 46 24.79 22.02 -3.45
C THR A 46 24.33 20.78 -4.23
N ALA A 47 24.51 19.57 -3.68
CA ALA A 47 24.07 18.35 -4.37
C ALA A 47 22.55 18.26 -4.39
N THR A 48 21.99 17.81 -5.51
CA THR A 48 20.55 17.59 -5.65
C THR A 48 20.06 16.57 -4.64
N LEU A 49 19.01 16.93 -3.90
CA LEU A 49 18.41 16.05 -2.90
C LEU A 49 17.68 14.87 -3.56
N PRO A 50 17.59 13.70 -2.89
CA PRO A 50 16.83 12.54 -3.38
C PRO A 50 15.37 12.82 -3.75
N TYR A 51 14.72 13.76 -3.07
CA TYR A 51 13.35 14.20 -3.32
C TYR A 51 13.22 15.71 -3.05
N PRO A 52 12.23 16.39 -3.66
CA PRO A 52 12.00 17.82 -3.45
C PRO A 52 11.50 18.11 -2.03
N THR A 53 12.06 19.13 -1.39
CA THR A 53 11.65 19.58 -0.04
C THR A 53 10.80 20.85 -0.06
N HIS A 54 10.93 21.67 -1.11
CA HIS A 54 10.19 22.90 -1.31
C HIS A 54 9.24 22.78 -2.51
N GLN A 55 8.12 23.51 -2.47
CA GLN A 55 7.18 23.60 -3.58
C GLN A 55 7.82 24.33 -4.76
N ALA A 56 7.72 23.73 -5.95
CA ALA A 56 8.10 24.37 -7.20
C ALA A 56 7.00 25.35 -7.64
N ILE A 57 7.40 26.56 -8.02
CA ILE A 57 6.52 27.66 -8.42
C ILE A 57 6.89 28.06 -9.85
N ALA A 58 5.85 28.16 -10.69
CA ALA A 58 5.94 28.66 -12.05
C ALA A 58 5.07 29.92 -12.19
N THR A 59 5.40 30.77 -13.16
CA THR A 59 4.63 31.98 -13.49
C THR A 59 4.27 31.98 -14.98
N THR A 60 3.36 32.87 -15.38
CA THR A 60 3.03 33.06 -16.79
C THR A 60 4.11 33.86 -17.50
N LYS A 61 4.26 33.69 -18.82
CA LYS A 61 5.27 34.42 -19.61
C LYS A 61 5.13 35.96 -19.50
N SER A 62 3.91 36.47 -19.36
CA SER A 62 3.66 37.92 -19.23
C SER A 62 4.09 38.46 -17.86
N SER A 63 3.84 37.73 -16.77
CA SER A 63 4.31 38.09 -15.43
C SER A 63 5.82 37.89 -15.28
N LEU A 64 6.38 36.84 -15.91
CA LEU A 64 7.83 36.60 -15.97
C LEU A 64 8.58 37.80 -16.53
N ALA A 65 8.08 38.39 -17.62
CA ALA A 65 8.69 39.57 -18.25
C ALA A 65 8.76 40.79 -17.30
N ARG A 66 7.86 40.86 -16.31
CA ARG A 66 7.85 41.89 -15.25
C ARG A 66 8.60 41.47 -13.97
N GLY A 67 9.15 40.25 -13.94
CA GLY A 67 9.71 39.65 -12.72
C GLY A 67 8.67 39.34 -11.66
N ASP A 68 7.38 39.27 -12.00
CA ASP A 68 6.29 39.03 -11.05
C ASP A 68 6.00 37.52 -10.90
N TRP A 69 6.08 37.06 -9.65
CA TRP A 69 5.86 35.67 -9.25
C TRP A 69 4.75 35.53 -8.21
N GLY A 70 4.00 36.60 -7.91
CA GLY A 70 3.00 36.60 -6.84
C GLY A 70 3.61 36.49 -5.43
N LEU A 71 4.85 36.97 -5.29
CA LEU A 71 5.61 36.97 -4.03
C LEU A 71 5.64 38.37 -3.42
N LYS A 72 6.34 38.51 -2.28
CA LYS A 72 6.50 39.80 -1.61
C LYS A 72 7.16 40.86 -2.51
N ARG A 73 8.09 40.45 -3.37
CA ARG A 73 8.85 41.32 -4.28
C ARG A 73 9.05 40.66 -5.65
N PRO A 74 9.21 41.45 -6.72
CA PRO A 74 9.59 40.91 -8.02
C PRO A 74 11.03 40.38 -7.99
N ILE A 75 11.25 39.29 -8.73
CA ILE A 75 12.57 38.63 -8.82
C ILE A 75 13.42 39.33 -9.90
N PRO A 76 14.74 39.48 -9.68
CA PRO A 76 15.62 40.12 -10.65
C PRO A 76 15.62 39.43 -12.03
N SER A 77 15.35 40.19 -13.09
CA SER A 77 15.36 39.70 -14.48
C SER A 77 16.73 39.25 -14.98
N ARG A 78 17.81 39.73 -14.35
CA ARG A 78 19.20 39.33 -14.64
C ARG A 78 19.60 38.01 -13.98
N SER A 79 18.77 37.43 -13.12
CA SER A 79 19.10 36.15 -12.52
C SER A 79 19.15 35.06 -13.60
N HIS A 80 20.19 34.22 -13.55
CA HIS A 80 20.35 33.11 -14.51
C HIS A 80 19.10 32.21 -14.55
N ILE A 81 18.42 32.05 -13.42
CA ILE A 81 17.22 31.22 -13.27
C ILE A 81 16.08 31.74 -14.14
N VAL A 82 15.88 33.06 -14.21
CA VAL A 82 14.79 33.70 -14.97
C VAL A 82 15.10 33.77 -16.47
N GLN A 83 16.37 33.68 -16.87
CA GLN A 83 16.79 33.72 -18.27
C GLN A 83 16.62 32.39 -19.02
N VAL A 84 16.28 31.31 -18.30
CA VAL A 84 15.98 30.01 -18.90
C VAL A 84 14.60 30.04 -19.58
N SER A 85 14.44 29.23 -20.63
CA SER A 85 13.22 29.20 -21.47
C SER A 85 11.92 28.90 -20.71
N ASP A 86 11.97 28.04 -19.70
CA ASP A 86 10.83 27.67 -18.87
C ASP A 86 11.31 27.57 -17.40
N PRO A 87 11.34 28.74 -16.71
CA PRO A 87 11.94 28.87 -15.40
C PRO A 87 10.98 28.42 -14.31
N VAL A 88 11.49 27.64 -13.36
CA VAL A 88 10.74 27.17 -12.20
C VAL A 88 11.59 27.38 -10.95
N LEU A 89 11.00 27.96 -9.91
CA LEU A 89 11.72 28.34 -8.71
C LEU A 89 11.20 27.62 -7.46
N ARG A 90 12.07 27.51 -6.46
CA ARG A 90 11.74 27.17 -5.08
C ARG A 90 12.11 28.33 -4.17
N ILE A 91 11.32 28.54 -3.12
CA ILE A 91 11.52 29.61 -2.15
C ILE A 91 11.92 28.99 -0.82
N THR A 92 13.05 29.41 -0.30
CA THR A 92 13.50 29.08 1.05
C THR A 92 12.91 30.05 2.05
N GLN A 93 12.95 31.35 1.76
CA GLN A 93 12.41 32.39 2.62
C GLN A 93 11.81 33.54 1.79
N LEU A 94 10.57 33.94 2.14
CA LEU A 94 9.84 35.01 1.44
C LEU A 94 10.52 36.39 1.60
N ASP A 95 11.11 36.65 2.75
CA ASP A 95 11.85 37.87 3.07
C ASP A 95 12.94 37.57 4.09
N THR A 96 14.21 37.75 3.70
CA THR A 96 15.37 37.59 4.58
C THR A 96 15.64 38.84 5.40
N ILE A 97 16.59 38.75 6.33
CA ILE A 97 17.05 39.91 7.10
C ILE A 97 17.69 40.98 6.19
N GLU A 98 18.23 40.60 5.03
CA GLU A 98 18.75 41.52 4.01
C GLU A 98 17.64 42.14 3.13
N HIS A 99 16.36 41.90 3.44
CA HIS A 99 15.20 42.38 2.67
C HIS A 99 15.13 41.85 1.23
N VAL A 100 15.71 40.67 0.99
CA VAL A 100 15.68 39.97 -0.29
C VAL A 100 14.83 38.70 -0.15
N THR A 101 14.16 38.29 -1.23
CA THR A 101 13.52 36.96 -1.26
C THR A 101 14.60 35.94 -1.60
N ASP A 102 14.78 34.93 -0.74
CA ASP A 102 15.75 33.85 -0.98
C ASP A 102 15.09 32.76 -1.82
N PHE A 103 15.66 32.49 -2.98
CA PHE A 103 15.11 31.60 -3.99
C PHE A 103 16.20 30.84 -4.73
N ASP A 104 15.85 29.68 -5.24
CA ASP A 104 16.74 28.82 -6.03
C ASP A 104 15.95 28.15 -7.15
N SER A 105 16.65 27.52 -8.10
CA SER A 105 16.04 26.76 -9.17
C SER A 105 15.37 25.49 -8.63
N ALA A 106 14.15 25.21 -9.10
CA ALA A 106 13.46 23.93 -8.89
C ALA A 106 13.44 23.05 -10.15
N ALA A 107 14.17 23.46 -11.19
CA ALA A 107 14.21 22.74 -12.47
C ALA A 107 14.85 21.35 -12.33
N ASP A 108 15.73 21.15 -11.36
CA ASP A 108 16.35 19.87 -11.01
C ASP A 108 15.29 18.78 -10.77
N HIS A 109 14.36 18.99 -9.84
CA HIS A 109 13.31 18.02 -9.52
C HIS A 109 12.17 18.02 -10.55
N VAL A 110 11.77 19.18 -11.05
CA VAL A 110 10.63 19.27 -12.00
C VAL A 110 10.95 18.59 -13.33
N ARG A 111 12.14 18.81 -13.89
CA ARG A 111 12.55 18.15 -15.14
C ARG A 111 12.77 16.66 -14.93
N THR A 112 13.28 16.26 -13.77
CA THR A 112 13.43 14.83 -13.43
C THR A 112 12.06 14.14 -13.34
N ARG A 113 11.04 14.80 -12.80
CA ARG A 113 9.66 14.30 -12.81
C ARG A 113 9.06 14.22 -14.22
N GLN A 114 9.30 15.21 -15.08
CA GLN A 114 8.84 15.16 -16.48
C GLN A 114 9.47 14.00 -17.24
N LYS A 115 10.79 13.80 -17.09
CA LYS A 115 11.49 12.63 -17.64
C LYS A 115 10.93 11.32 -17.11
N TRP A 116 10.56 11.27 -15.83
CA TRP A 116 9.88 10.11 -15.25
C TRP A 116 8.55 9.78 -15.94
N GLU A 117 7.71 10.80 -16.11
CA GLU A 117 6.41 10.68 -16.79
C GLU A 117 6.59 10.17 -18.23
N GLU A 118 7.61 10.67 -18.96
CA GLU A 118 7.95 10.21 -20.31
C GLU A 118 8.41 8.75 -20.36
N MET A 119 9.12 8.26 -19.34
CA MET A 119 9.53 6.84 -19.28
C MET A 119 8.35 5.88 -19.05
N GLY A 120 7.19 6.38 -18.59
CA GLY A 120 5.97 5.58 -18.47
C GLY A 120 6.05 4.41 -17.48
N MET A 121 6.91 4.52 -16.45
CA MET A 121 7.17 3.43 -15.49
C MET A 121 6.22 3.44 -14.29
N PRO A 122 5.72 2.28 -13.83
CA PRO A 122 4.93 2.20 -12.61
C PRO A 122 5.82 2.19 -11.36
N MET A 123 5.24 2.72 -10.27
CA MET A 123 5.79 2.57 -8.93
C MET A 123 5.23 1.30 -8.28
N MET A 124 6.10 0.44 -7.78
CA MET A 124 5.78 -0.86 -7.22
C MET A 124 6.21 -0.98 -5.76
N LYS A 125 5.54 -1.87 -5.03
CA LYS A 125 5.80 -2.14 -3.62
C LYS A 125 6.83 -3.26 -3.47
N GLY A 126 8.02 -2.93 -2.96
CA GLY A 126 9.03 -3.92 -2.59
C GLY A 126 10.45 -3.44 -2.86
N THR A 127 11.35 -3.64 -1.90
CA THR A 127 12.67 -2.98 -1.90
C THR A 127 13.87 -3.91 -1.98
N SER A 128 13.73 -5.23 -2.17
CA SER A 128 14.93 -6.10 -2.04
C SER A 128 14.90 -7.46 -2.71
N LYS A 129 13.73 -8.06 -2.97
CA LYS A 129 13.70 -9.34 -3.68
C LYS A 129 13.74 -9.05 -5.17
N ILE A 130 14.92 -9.23 -5.76
CA ILE A 130 15.08 -9.52 -7.19
C ILE A 130 14.51 -10.94 -7.42
N THR A 131 13.23 -11.14 -7.10
CA THR A 131 12.46 -12.26 -7.62
C THR A 131 12.08 -11.89 -9.05
N ASN A 132 12.06 -12.86 -9.95
CA ASN A 132 11.64 -12.63 -11.33
C ASN A 132 10.14 -12.30 -11.45
N GLU A 133 9.39 -12.41 -10.36
CA GLU A 133 7.98 -12.00 -10.29
C GLU A 133 7.87 -10.48 -10.13
N PRO A 134 7.06 -9.81 -10.97
CA PRO A 134 6.81 -8.38 -10.83
C PRO A 134 6.11 -8.09 -9.50
N PRO A 135 6.60 -7.13 -8.70
CA PRO A 135 5.96 -6.76 -7.45
C PRO A 135 4.54 -6.22 -7.67
N LEU A 136 3.73 -6.17 -6.61
CA LEU A 136 2.40 -5.53 -6.68
C LEU A 136 2.55 -4.01 -6.87
N GLY A 137 1.55 -3.40 -7.51
CA GLY A 137 1.50 -1.94 -7.70
C GLY A 137 1.42 -1.19 -6.37
N ALA A 138 1.83 0.09 -6.37
CA ALA A 138 1.75 0.93 -5.16
C ALA A 138 0.31 1.26 -4.73
N PHE A 139 -0.67 1.20 -5.64
CA PHE A 139 -2.05 1.69 -5.44
C PHE A 139 -3.07 0.55 -5.39
N GLU A 140 -2.80 -0.45 -4.56
CA GLU A 140 -3.74 -1.53 -4.30
C GLU A 140 -4.63 -1.17 -3.12
N VAL A 141 -5.95 -1.36 -3.25
CA VAL A 141 -6.94 -0.95 -2.23
C VAL A 141 -6.60 -1.49 -0.83
N ARG A 142 -6.11 -2.73 -0.77
CA ARG A 142 -5.73 -3.39 0.49
C ARG A 142 -4.50 -2.79 1.14
N ASP A 143 -3.54 -2.34 0.34
CA ASP A 143 -2.23 -1.91 0.80
C ASP A 143 -2.14 -0.39 1.00
N ASP A 144 -2.86 0.38 0.19
CA ASP A 144 -2.97 1.83 0.28
C ASP A 144 -4.18 2.26 1.13
N THR A 145 -4.28 1.68 2.33
CA THR A 145 -5.28 2.10 3.33
C THR A 145 -4.57 2.51 4.62
N THR A 146 -4.68 3.78 4.99
CA THR A 146 -4.05 4.34 6.20
C THR A 146 -5.00 4.49 7.38
N SER A 147 -6.31 4.31 7.22
CA SER A 147 -7.25 4.42 8.34
C SER A 147 -7.16 3.20 9.28
N TYR A 148 -7.11 3.43 10.59
CA TYR A 148 -7.17 2.37 11.61
C TYR A 148 -8.61 2.02 12.02
N ASP A 149 -9.60 2.80 11.58
CA ASP A 149 -10.99 2.61 11.98
C ASP A 149 -11.71 1.59 11.09
N THR A 150 -11.24 1.41 9.86
CA THR A 150 -11.77 0.46 8.88
C THR A 150 -11.11 -0.90 9.01
N ASP A 151 -11.90 -1.97 8.91
CA ASP A 151 -11.39 -3.36 9.01
C ASP A 151 -10.39 -3.69 7.89
N MET A 152 -10.55 -3.09 6.69
CA MET A 152 -9.68 -3.31 5.53
C MET A 152 -8.21 -2.91 5.74
N GLY A 153 -7.93 -1.98 6.64
CA GLY A 153 -6.57 -1.50 6.90
C GLY A 153 -5.89 -2.18 8.11
N LEU A 154 -6.60 -3.06 8.81
CA LEU A 154 -6.12 -3.70 10.03
C LEU A 154 -5.55 -5.09 9.69
N ASP A 155 -4.39 -5.38 10.23
CA ASP A 155 -3.86 -6.74 10.28
C ASP A 155 -4.65 -7.59 11.29
N GLU A 156 -4.38 -8.89 11.35
CA GLU A 156 -5.06 -9.80 12.28
C GLU A 156 -4.95 -9.34 13.73
N ALA A 157 -3.77 -8.88 14.12
CA ALA A 157 -3.51 -8.38 15.46
C ALA A 157 -4.34 -7.10 15.74
N GLY A 158 -4.46 -6.20 14.77
CA GLY A 158 -5.30 -5.02 14.83
C GLY A 158 -6.80 -5.34 14.87
N LEU A 159 -7.28 -6.26 14.03
CA LEU A 159 -8.67 -6.75 14.03
C LEU A 159 -9.01 -7.41 15.37
N TYR A 160 -8.08 -8.22 15.88
CA TYR A 160 -8.17 -8.84 17.19
C TYR A 160 -8.26 -7.78 18.31
N LEU A 161 -7.40 -6.76 18.29
CA LEU A 161 -7.43 -5.69 19.27
C LEU A 161 -8.71 -4.85 19.18
N LYS A 162 -9.23 -4.61 17.97
CA LYS A 162 -10.53 -3.94 17.76
C LYS A 162 -11.68 -4.76 18.32
N ALA A 163 -11.67 -6.08 18.11
CA ALA A 163 -12.65 -6.99 18.71
C ALA A 163 -12.52 -7.04 20.25
N LEU A 164 -11.29 -7.07 20.77
CA LEU A 164 -11.02 -6.98 22.20
C LEU A 164 -11.58 -5.67 22.77
N LYS A 165 -11.33 -4.54 22.12
CA LYS A 165 -11.86 -3.23 22.54
C LYS A 165 -13.39 -3.26 22.61
N LYS A 166 -14.08 -3.78 21.59
CA LYS A 166 -15.55 -3.95 21.60
C LYS A 166 -16.04 -4.88 22.71
N SER A 167 -15.20 -5.83 23.15
CA SER A 167 -15.49 -6.74 24.25
C SER A 167 -15.34 -6.10 25.64
N MET A 168 -14.74 -4.91 25.75
CA MET A 168 -14.53 -4.28 27.05
C MET A 168 -15.84 -3.86 27.72
N PRO A 169 -15.96 -3.98 29.05
CA PRO A 169 -17.17 -3.58 29.78
C PRO A 169 -17.60 -2.14 29.53
N ALA A 170 -16.64 -1.20 29.45
CA ALA A 170 -16.91 0.21 29.20
C ALA A 170 -17.48 0.46 27.79
N GLU A 171 -16.90 -0.15 26.76
CA GLU A 171 -17.36 -0.02 25.38
C GLU A 171 -18.71 -0.72 25.17
N ARG A 172 -18.96 -1.85 25.85
CA ARG A 172 -20.28 -2.49 25.84
C ARG A 172 -21.34 -1.64 26.51
N ALA A 173 -21.03 -1.05 27.66
CA ALA A 173 -21.94 -0.14 28.33
C ALA A 173 -22.30 1.05 27.41
N LYS A 174 -21.30 1.58 26.70
CA LYS A 174 -21.50 2.63 25.69
C LYS A 174 -22.37 2.15 24.52
N ALA A 175 -22.09 0.98 23.95
CA ALA A 175 -22.88 0.40 22.87
C ALA A 175 -24.35 0.14 23.28
N GLN A 176 -24.58 -0.31 24.52
CA GLN A 176 -25.93 -0.47 25.08
C GLN A 176 -26.65 0.88 25.22
N TRP A 177 -25.93 1.92 25.64
CA TRP A 177 -26.47 3.29 25.66
C TRP A 177 -26.81 3.81 24.26
N GLU A 178 -25.96 3.55 23.26
CA GLU A 178 -26.20 3.96 21.87
C GLU A 178 -27.39 3.21 21.27
N ALA A 179 -27.49 1.90 21.46
CA ALA A 179 -28.64 1.10 21.05
C ALA A 179 -29.93 1.55 21.74
N PHE A 180 -29.86 1.88 23.04
CA PHE A 180 -30.98 2.47 23.77
C PHE A 180 -31.40 3.81 23.13
N ASN A 181 -30.46 4.71 22.85
CA ASN A 181 -30.78 5.98 22.21
C ASN A 181 -31.36 5.80 20.79
N ALA A 182 -30.85 4.84 20.01
CA ALA A 182 -31.35 4.54 18.67
C ALA A 182 -32.79 4.01 18.70
N THR A 183 -33.07 3.01 19.54
CA THR A 183 -34.43 2.47 19.71
C THR A 183 -35.41 3.54 20.20
N TRP A 184 -34.97 4.44 21.08
CA TRP A 184 -35.80 5.56 21.52
C TRP A 184 -35.98 6.65 20.46
N ASN A 185 -34.99 6.87 19.60
CA ASN A 185 -35.14 7.75 18.44
C ASN A 185 -36.15 7.18 17.45
N GLU A 186 -36.13 5.87 17.17
CA GLU A 186 -37.13 5.21 16.33
C GLU A 186 -38.54 5.27 16.92
N LYS A 187 -38.68 4.99 18.23
CA LYS A 187 -39.94 5.17 18.96
C LYS A 187 -40.43 6.62 18.86
N TRP A 188 -39.53 7.59 18.99
CA TRP A 188 -39.86 9.01 18.88
C TRP A 188 -40.32 9.38 17.46
N GLN A 189 -39.63 8.92 16.42
CA GLN A 189 -40.04 9.15 15.03
C GLN A 189 -41.42 8.53 14.74
N SER A 190 -41.68 7.33 15.27
CA SER A 190 -42.99 6.67 15.16
C SER A 190 -44.09 7.47 15.88
N LYS A 191 -43.77 8.04 17.05
CA LYS A 191 -44.68 8.89 17.83
C LYS A 191 -44.95 10.24 17.13
N LEU A 192 -43.93 10.85 16.53
CA LEU A 192 -44.08 12.05 15.70
C LEU A 192 -44.97 11.77 14.49
N ALA A 193 -44.79 10.62 13.83
CA ALA A 193 -45.64 10.23 12.70
C ALA A 193 -47.11 10.06 13.12
N SER A 194 -47.38 9.48 14.30
CA SER A 194 -48.75 9.35 14.81
C SER A 194 -49.37 10.70 15.21
N PHE A 195 -48.56 11.63 15.73
CA PHE A 195 -49.00 13.01 16.00
C PHE A 195 -49.34 13.76 14.72
N ARG A 196 -48.49 13.66 13.69
CA ARG A 196 -48.76 14.22 12.36
C ARG A 196 -50.04 13.66 11.75
N ALA A 197 -50.25 12.35 11.84
CA ALA A 197 -51.46 11.70 11.33
C ALA A 197 -52.75 12.19 12.03
N ARG A 198 -52.64 12.70 13.26
CA ARG A 198 -53.75 13.30 14.03
C ARG A 198 -53.86 14.82 13.87
N GLY A 199 -53.04 15.43 13.00
CA GLY A 199 -52.99 16.87 12.79
C GLY A 199 -52.30 17.65 13.91
N TRP A 200 -51.57 16.97 14.80
CA TRP A 200 -50.84 17.59 15.91
C TRP A 200 -49.38 17.78 15.51
N GLY A 201 -48.99 19.00 15.14
CA GLY A 201 -47.58 19.36 14.94
C GLY A 201 -47.12 19.57 13.49
N GLU A 202 -47.97 20.11 12.61
CA GLU A 202 -47.50 20.61 11.30
C GLU A 202 -46.38 21.66 11.46
N ASP A 203 -46.39 22.45 12.54
CA ASP A 203 -45.39 23.50 12.83
C ASP A 203 -44.14 23.02 13.60
N LEU A 204 -44.13 21.78 14.11
CA LEU A 204 -43.09 21.29 15.04
C LEU A 204 -42.33 20.09 14.45
N VAL A 205 -41.08 20.34 14.04
CA VAL A 205 -40.26 19.35 13.35
C VAL A 205 -39.35 18.55 14.30
N GLU A 206 -39.00 19.12 15.46
CA GLU A 206 -37.95 18.58 16.34
C GLU A 206 -38.40 18.36 17.80
N PHE A 207 -37.80 17.38 18.47
CA PHE A 207 -38.06 17.04 19.88
C PHE A 207 -37.86 18.22 20.83
N GLU A 208 -36.85 19.06 20.58
CA GLU A 208 -36.58 20.25 21.38
C GLU A 208 -37.67 21.33 21.23
N ALA A 209 -38.33 21.40 20.08
CA ALA A 209 -39.44 22.32 19.84
C ALA A 209 -40.66 21.92 20.67
N PHE A 210 -40.99 20.62 20.67
CA PHE A 210 -42.01 20.04 21.54
C PHE A 210 -41.71 20.27 23.03
N GLN A 211 -40.45 20.13 23.47
CA GLN A 211 -40.05 20.45 24.85
C GLN A 211 -40.22 21.92 25.20
N LYS A 212 -39.81 22.84 24.31
CA LYS A 212 -39.94 24.28 24.53
C LYS A 212 -41.39 24.72 24.60
N GLU A 213 -42.25 24.15 23.75
CA GLU A 213 -43.67 24.46 23.75
C GLU A 213 -44.38 23.90 24.98
N ALA A 214 -44.05 22.67 25.39
CA ALA A 214 -44.52 22.09 26.65
C ALA A 214 -44.10 22.90 27.89
N ALA A 215 -42.92 23.54 27.85
CA ALA A 215 -42.44 24.40 28.92
C ALA A 215 -43.08 25.80 28.93
N ARG A 216 -43.71 26.22 27.83
CA ARG A 216 -44.37 27.52 27.71
C ARG A 216 -45.72 27.47 28.43
N LYS A 217 -45.75 27.86 29.71
CA LYS A 217 -46.98 27.87 30.53
C LYS A 217 -48.08 28.71 29.86
N GLY A 218 -49.12 28.05 29.35
CA GLY A 218 -50.38 28.61 28.87
C GLY A 218 -51.52 27.63 29.15
N SER A 219 -52.70 28.11 29.50
CA SER A 219 -53.81 27.33 30.08
C SER A 219 -54.59 26.44 29.10
N GLU A 220 -54.01 26.10 27.95
CA GLU A 220 -54.62 25.19 26.96
C GLU A 220 -53.95 23.83 27.07
N THR A 221 -54.63 22.87 27.68
CA THR A 221 -54.21 21.47 27.74
C THR A 221 -54.34 20.85 26.34
N LYS A 222 -53.28 20.97 25.54
CA LYS A 222 -53.23 20.32 24.22
C LYS A 222 -53.21 18.79 24.42
N PRO A 223 -54.06 18.00 23.74
CA PRO A 223 -54.12 16.54 23.92
C PRO A 223 -52.78 15.81 23.66
N TRP A 224 -51.95 16.33 22.75
CA TRP A 224 -50.62 15.77 22.49
C TRP A 224 -49.66 15.92 23.67
N LEU A 225 -49.88 16.91 24.55
CA LEU A 225 -48.99 17.21 25.68
C LEU A 225 -49.01 16.07 26.71
N GLU A 226 -50.17 15.48 26.98
CA GLU A 226 -50.30 14.34 27.88
C GLU A 226 -49.57 13.10 27.34
N GLU A 227 -49.73 12.79 26.05
CA GLU A 227 -49.01 11.70 25.40
C GLU A 227 -47.50 11.94 25.33
N PHE A 228 -47.07 13.19 25.16
CA PHE A 228 -45.67 13.59 25.17
C PHE A 228 -45.04 13.47 26.57
N VAL A 229 -45.75 13.91 27.61
CA VAL A 229 -45.31 13.79 29.01
C VAL A 229 -45.22 12.31 29.41
N ALA A 230 -46.20 11.49 29.03
CA ALA A 230 -46.18 10.04 29.26
C ALA A 230 -44.98 9.35 28.58
N PHE A 231 -44.69 9.72 27.33
CA PHE A 231 -43.51 9.25 26.60
C PHE A 231 -42.20 9.65 27.29
N GLN A 232 -42.11 10.88 27.81
CA GLN A 232 -40.93 11.32 28.57
C GLN A 232 -40.76 10.57 29.89
N SER A 233 -41.84 10.27 30.61
CA SER A 233 -41.75 9.47 31.83
C SER A 233 -41.28 8.05 31.54
N GLU A 234 -41.82 7.41 30.50
CA GLU A 234 -41.40 6.07 30.06
C GLU A 234 -39.91 6.08 29.68
N GLN A 235 -39.45 7.10 28.93
CA GLN A 235 -38.05 7.24 28.57
C GLN A 235 -37.15 7.43 29.80
N LYS A 236 -37.56 8.26 30.77
CA LYS A 236 -36.81 8.50 32.02
C LYS A 236 -36.72 7.23 32.87
N GLU A 237 -37.80 6.45 32.97
CA GLU A 237 -37.82 5.20 33.71
C GLU A 237 -36.95 4.14 33.06
N ALA A 238 -37.08 3.94 31.74
CA ALA A 238 -36.26 3.01 30.98
C ALA A 238 -34.78 3.39 31.05
N ARG A 239 -34.46 4.70 31.00
CA ARG A 239 -33.11 5.23 31.18
C ARG A 239 -32.55 4.94 32.57
N LYS A 240 -33.38 5.06 33.61
CA LYS A 240 -33.02 4.75 35.00
C LYS A 240 -32.81 3.25 35.18
N ALA A 241 -33.62 2.40 34.55
CA ALA A 241 -33.49 0.95 34.56
C ALA A 241 -32.18 0.49 33.90
N LEU A 242 -31.86 1.01 32.70
CA LEU A 242 -30.60 0.72 32.02
C LEU A 242 -29.40 1.16 32.86
N ARG A 243 -29.45 2.35 33.47
CA ARG A 243 -28.39 2.82 34.36
C ARG A 243 -28.23 1.91 35.58
N LYS A 244 -29.32 1.40 36.16
CA LYS A 244 -29.26 0.42 37.26
C LYS A 244 -28.63 -0.89 36.81
N GLN A 245 -29.00 -1.43 35.65
CA GLN A 245 -28.41 -2.65 35.07
C GLN A 245 -26.90 -2.49 34.86
N LEU A 246 -26.47 -1.38 34.25
CA LEU A 246 -25.06 -1.06 34.05
C LEU A 246 -24.30 -0.81 35.35
N ALA A 247 -24.97 -0.27 36.37
CA ALA A 247 -24.36 -0.01 37.68
C ALA A 247 -24.21 -1.29 38.52
N THR A 248 -25.20 -2.19 38.53
CA THR A 248 -25.10 -3.51 39.19
C THR A 248 -23.97 -4.33 38.58
N VAL A 249 -23.80 -4.22 37.27
CA VAL A 249 -22.66 -4.73 36.49
C VAL A 249 -21.30 -4.21 37.00
N SER A 250 -21.24 -2.97 37.49
CA SER A 250 -20.00 -2.33 37.96
C SER A 250 -19.66 -2.55 39.44
N GLN A 251 -20.65 -2.85 40.30
CA GLN A 251 -20.52 -2.78 41.76
C GLN A 251 -20.23 -4.14 42.43
N THR A 252 -20.53 -5.26 41.77
CA THR A 252 -20.14 -6.60 42.28
C THR A 252 -18.82 -7.03 41.64
N PRO A 253 -17.70 -7.06 42.39
CA PRO A 253 -16.42 -7.51 41.86
C PRO A 253 -16.49 -9.00 41.56
N GLY A 254 -16.74 -9.35 40.28
CA GLY A 254 -16.89 -10.74 39.80
C GLY A 254 -18.21 -11.06 39.08
N SER A 255 -19.15 -10.12 38.94
CA SER A 255 -20.52 -10.43 38.45
C SER A 255 -20.82 -10.13 36.97
N LEU A 256 -19.92 -9.53 36.21
CA LEU A 256 -20.01 -9.68 34.76
C LEU A 256 -19.41 -11.03 34.39
N PRO A 257 -20.18 -12.00 33.89
CA PRO A 257 -19.58 -13.16 33.26
C PRO A 257 -18.72 -12.62 32.12
N PHE A 258 -17.41 -12.89 32.17
CA PHE A 258 -16.53 -12.64 31.04
C PHE A 258 -17.22 -13.21 29.80
N THR A 259 -17.63 -12.37 28.84
CA THR A 259 -18.22 -12.92 27.62
C THR A 259 -17.09 -13.10 26.63
N PRO A 260 -16.80 -14.35 26.25
CA PRO A 260 -15.72 -14.65 25.34
C PRO A 260 -15.97 -13.94 24.01
N PHE A 261 -14.90 -13.44 23.41
CA PHE A 261 -14.99 -12.99 22.02
C PHE A 261 -14.25 -14.00 21.16
N THR A 262 -14.91 -14.38 20.07
CA THR A 262 -14.28 -15.16 19.01
C THR A 262 -13.45 -14.20 18.16
N PRO A 263 -12.16 -14.48 17.91
CA PRO A 263 -11.39 -13.68 16.98
C PRO A 263 -12.09 -13.68 15.62
N PRO A 264 -12.08 -12.55 14.89
CA PRO A 264 -12.63 -12.51 13.54
C PRO A 264 -11.93 -13.56 12.66
N PRO A 265 -12.64 -14.16 11.69
CA PRO A 265 -12.03 -15.12 10.79
C PRO A 265 -10.83 -14.47 10.08
N VAL A 266 -9.74 -15.23 10.02
CA VAL A 266 -8.53 -14.80 9.34
C VAL A 266 -8.72 -15.04 7.85
N ASP A 267 -8.89 -13.98 7.08
CA ASP A 267 -8.83 -14.07 5.63
C ASP A 267 -7.37 -14.37 5.24
N PRO A 268 -7.07 -15.51 4.58
CA PRO A 268 -5.69 -15.88 4.22
C PRO A 268 -5.04 -14.86 3.27
N VAL A 269 -5.85 -14.05 2.59
CA VAL A 269 -5.41 -12.96 1.73
C VAL A 269 -4.97 -11.71 2.52
N VAL A 270 -5.51 -11.51 3.73
CA VAL A 270 -5.19 -10.39 4.63
C VAL A 270 -3.96 -10.69 5.50
N HIS A 271 -3.61 -11.97 5.69
CA HIS A 271 -2.50 -12.43 6.54
C HIS A 271 -1.12 -11.79 6.20
N ASN A 272 -0.94 -11.28 4.98
CA ASN A 272 0.31 -10.67 4.51
C ASN A 272 0.21 -9.19 4.13
N THR A 273 -0.94 -8.52 4.32
CA THR A 273 -1.07 -7.11 3.96
C THR A 273 -0.26 -6.24 4.89
N ARG A 274 0.72 -5.52 4.31
CA ARG A 274 1.61 -4.65 5.07
C ARG A 274 1.25 -3.20 4.82
N ARG A 275 0.66 -2.58 5.83
CA ARG A 275 0.48 -1.13 5.92
C ARG A 275 1.82 -0.43 5.74
N TRP A 276 1.81 0.67 4.98
CA TRP A 276 3.01 1.47 4.73
C TRP A 276 3.16 2.63 5.74
N LYS A 277 2.05 3.19 6.23
CA LYS A 277 2.02 4.31 7.19
C LYS A 277 1.61 3.88 8.58
N HIS A 278 2.46 4.13 9.57
CA HIS A 278 2.22 3.82 10.98
C HIS A 278 2.18 5.07 11.84
N ASP A 279 1.31 5.10 12.86
CA ASP A 279 1.31 6.19 13.86
C ASP A 279 2.43 6.03 14.88
N GLY A 280 2.81 4.78 15.19
CA GLY A 280 3.91 4.46 16.08
C GLY A 280 5.27 4.58 15.38
N PRO A 281 6.34 4.97 16.10
CA PRO A 281 7.66 5.12 15.50
C PRO A 281 8.34 3.78 15.22
N TRP A 282 9.35 3.78 14.35
CA TRP A 282 10.20 2.62 14.11
C TRP A 282 11.30 2.53 15.18
N LEU A 283 11.08 1.69 16.20
CA LEU A 283 11.97 1.60 17.36
C LEU A 283 13.44 1.32 17.01
N PRO A 284 13.78 0.39 16.09
CA PRO A 284 15.18 0.11 15.77
C PRO A 284 15.94 1.25 15.08
N GLY A 285 15.23 2.22 14.48
CA GLY A 285 15.86 3.35 13.78
C GLY A 285 15.98 4.62 14.62
N MET A 286 15.44 4.65 15.84
CA MET A 286 15.45 5.83 16.70
C MET A 286 16.78 5.98 17.44
N SER A 287 17.16 7.22 17.73
CA SER A 287 18.28 7.48 18.64
C SER A 287 17.89 7.14 20.09
N ALA A 288 18.90 6.93 20.95
CA ALA A 288 18.68 6.61 22.37
C ALA A 288 17.88 7.72 23.10
N GLU A 289 18.13 8.99 22.78
CA GLU A 289 17.43 10.13 23.38
C GLU A 289 15.96 10.16 22.93
N GLU A 290 15.70 9.99 21.64
CA GLU A 290 14.35 9.92 21.08
C GLU A 290 13.55 8.78 21.72
N PHE A 291 14.19 7.64 21.95
CA PHE A 291 13.57 6.48 22.60
C PHE A 291 13.17 6.76 24.05
N VAL A 292 14.05 7.38 24.84
CA VAL A 292 13.73 7.78 26.22
C VAL A 292 12.61 8.82 26.25
N SER A 293 12.65 9.80 25.34
CA SER A 293 11.59 10.80 25.16
C SER A 293 10.24 10.15 24.84
N TYR A 294 10.22 9.17 23.93
CA TYR A 294 9.03 8.41 23.57
C TYR A 294 8.46 7.60 24.75
N LEU A 295 9.30 6.91 25.51
CA LEU A 295 8.89 6.17 26.71
C LEU A 295 8.21 7.06 27.76
N ASN A 296 8.82 8.22 28.03
CA ASN A 296 8.34 9.14 29.07
C ASN A 296 7.08 9.90 28.64
N LYS A 297 7.03 10.38 27.38
CA LYS A 297 5.92 11.21 26.91
C LYS A 297 4.70 10.40 26.45
N GLN A 298 4.92 9.29 25.75
CA GLN A 298 3.83 8.53 25.11
C GLN A 298 3.46 7.27 25.91
N ILE A 299 4.42 6.40 26.20
CA ILE A 299 4.12 5.08 26.79
C ILE A 299 3.63 5.20 28.23
N THR A 300 4.27 6.04 29.05
CA THR A 300 3.95 6.15 30.48
C THR A 300 2.52 6.60 30.74
N ARG A 301 1.95 7.46 29.88
CA ARG A 301 0.56 7.94 29.98
C ARG A 301 -0.47 6.85 29.64
N ARG A 302 -0.12 5.90 28.77
CA ARG A 302 -1.03 4.86 28.24
C ARG A 302 -0.95 3.52 28.98
N LYS A 303 -0.15 3.43 30.05
CA LYS A 303 0.03 2.18 30.84
C LYS A 303 -1.27 1.66 31.45
N ARG A 304 -2.13 2.55 31.95
CA ARG A 304 -3.41 2.16 32.58
C ARG A 304 -4.35 1.55 31.55
N GLU A 305 -4.52 2.24 30.42
CA GLU A 305 -5.30 1.76 29.28
C GLU A 305 -4.81 0.38 28.84
N PHE A 306 -3.49 0.21 28.62
CA PHE A 306 -2.92 -1.08 28.19
C PHE A 306 -3.17 -2.22 29.19
N ASN A 307 -3.17 -1.93 30.49
CA ASN A 307 -3.44 -2.96 31.51
C ASN A 307 -4.87 -3.51 31.37
N ASP A 308 -5.84 -2.67 31.01
CA ASP A 308 -7.21 -3.12 30.75
C ASP A 308 -7.27 -4.06 29.54
N TYR A 309 -6.55 -3.75 28.45
CA TYR A 309 -6.41 -4.66 27.30
C TYR A 309 -5.73 -5.99 27.71
N LEU A 310 -4.67 -5.93 28.51
CA LEU A 310 -3.93 -7.11 28.96
C LEU A 310 -4.81 -8.05 29.79
N VAL A 311 -5.60 -7.50 30.72
CA VAL A 311 -6.49 -8.27 31.58
C VAL A 311 -7.58 -8.96 30.76
N GLU A 312 -8.23 -8.25 29.84
CA GLU A 312 -9.25 -8.85 28.96
C GLU A 312 -8.67 -9.91 28.02
N TYR A 313 -7.45 -9.70 27.52
CA TYR A 313 -6.76 -10.70 26.71
C TYR A 313 -6.52 -12.00 27.47
N VAL A 314 -5.97 -11.90 28.69
CA VAL A 314 -5.69 -13.07 29.53
C VAL A 314 -6.97 -13.80 29.92
N LYS A 315 -8.06 -13.07 30.22
CA LYS A 315 -9.37 -13.70 30.45
C LYS A 315 -9.80 -14.54 29.25
N ASN A 316 -9.61 -14.03 28.03
CA ASN A 316 -9.96 -14.77 26.81
C ASN A 316 -9.08 -16.01 26.61
N GLU A 317 -7.77 -15.92 26.82
CA GLU A 317 -6.87 -17.08 26.71
C GLU A 317 -7.21 -18.15 27.75
N ILE A 318 -7.53 -17.78 28.99
CA ILE A 318 -7.96 -18.73 30.04
C ILE A 318 -9.25 -19.43 29.62
N TYR A 319 -10.25 -18.67 29.16
CA TYR A 319 -11.51 -19.22 28.68
C TYR A 319 -11.30 -20.17 27.48
N ALA A 320 -10.52 -19.75 26.48
CA ALA A 320 -10.23 -20.57 25.30
C ALA A 320 -9.49 -21.86 25.66
N THR A 321 -8.53 -21.78 26.60
CA THR A 321 -7.80 -22.96 27.09
C THR A 321 -8.73 -23.93 27.81
N ARG A 322 -9.62 -23.43 28.68
CA ARG A 322 -10.62 -24.26 29.37
C ARG A 322 -11.58 -24.93 28.39
N ARG A 323 -12.05 -24.19 27.36
CA ARG A 323 -12.91 -24.72 26.31
C ARG A 323 -12.19 -25.81 25.49
N LEU A 324 -10.94 -25.58 25.07
CA LEU A 324 -10.15 -26.57 24.32
C LEU A 324 -9.84 -27.82 25.15
N ALA A 325 -9.53 -27.66 26.44
CA ALA A 325 -9.33 -28.80 27.34
C ALA A 325 -10.60 -29.66 27.46
N ALA A 326 -11.77 -29.02 27.54
CA ALA A 326 -13.04 -29.71 27.60
C ALA A 326 -13.42 -30.44 26.30
N THR A 327 -13.03 -29.90 25.14
CA THR A 327 -13.22 -30.61 23.86
C THR A 327 -12.28 -31.82 23.73
N LYS A 328 -11.10 -31.77 24.36
CA LYS A 328 -10.14 -32.88 24.37
C LYS A 328 -10.47 -33.96 25.39
N SER A 329 -11.13 -33.62 26.50
CA SER A 329 -11.71 -34.61 27.40
C SER A 329 -12.91 -35.25 26.69
N SER A 330 -12.88 -36.56 26.44
CA SER A 330 -13.95 -37.34 25.79
C SER A 330 -15.27 -37.44 26.59
N GLU A 331 -15.65 -36.38 27.29
CA GLU A 331 -16.93 -36.26 27.99
C GLU A 331 -18.03 -35.97 26.95
N VAL A 332 -18.89 -36.95 26.72
CA VAL A 332 -19.98 -36.86 25.75
C VAL A 332 -21.16 -36.09 26.37
N PRO A 333 -21.79 -35.14 25.67
CA PRO A 333 -23.01 -34.48 26.14
C PRO A 333 -24.14 -35.50 26.39
N PRO A 334 -25.06 -35.24 27.33
CA PRO A 334 -26.30 -36.03 27.47
C PRO A 334 -27.08 -36.11 26.14
N MET A 335 -27.76 -37.24 25.89
CA MET A 335 -28.51 -37.45 24.63
C MET A 335 -29.77 -36.58 24.51
N ASP A 336 -30.33 -36.12 25.62
CA ASP A 336 -31.50 -35.25 25.64
C ASP A 336 -31.11 -33.79 25.33
N ALA A 337 -31.86 -33.14 24.44
CA ALA A 337 -31.55 -31.82 23.90
C ALA A 337 -31.64 -30.71 24.94
N GLU A 338 -32.61 -30.77 25.88
CA GLU A 338 -32.77 -29.76 26.94
C GLU A 338 -31.69 -29.92 28.02
N GLU A 339 -31.38 -31.16 28.40
CA GLU A 339 -30.33 -31.46 29.37
C GLU A 339 -28.94 -31.13 28.81
N ALA A 340 -28.71 -31.37 27.51
CA ALA A 340 -27.48 -30.96 26.83
C ALA A 340 -27.28 -29.44 26.86
N GLN A 341 -28.34 -28.65 26.59
CA GLN A 341 -28.27 -27.19 26.68
C GLN A 341 -27.95 -26.73 28.10
N ALA A 342 -28.64 -27.26 29.11
CA ALA A 342 -28.37 -26.93 30.52
C ALA A 342 -26.94 -27.33 30.94
N TRP A 343 -26.43 -28.45 30.44
CA TRP A 343 -25.05 -28.91 30.65
C TRP A 343 -24.04 -27.96 30.02
N HIS A 344 -24.26 -27.53 28.77
CA HIS A 344 -23.44 -26.54 28.08
C HIS A 344 -23.45 -25.19 28.82
N GLU A 345 -24.61 -24.69 29.24
CA GLU A 345 -24.73 -23.42 29.97
C GLU A 345 -24.00 -23.45 31.32
N LYS A 346 -24.08 -24.56 32.05
CA LYS A 346 -23.36 -24.73 33.32
C LYS A 346 -21.85 -24.69 33.10
N ARG A 347 -21.34 -25.39 32.08
CA ARG A 347 -19.90 -25.36 31.73
C ARG A 347 -19.46 -23.98 31.27
N GLU A 348 -20.28 -23.32 30.45
CA GLU A 348 -19.96 -21.96 30.02
C GLU A 348 -19.90 -21.00 31.21
N LYS A 349 -20.87 -21.03 32.12
CA LYS A 349 -20.84 -20.23 33.35
C LYS A 349 -19.58 -20.50 34.18
N ALA A 350 -19.19 -21.76 34.31
CA ALA A 350 -17.96 -22.15 35.01
C ALA A 350 -16.70 -21.63 34.30
N TRP A 351 -16.60 -21.73 32.98
CA TRP A 351 -15.44 -21.24 32.23
C TRP A 351 -15.31 -19.73 32.27
N ARG A 352 -16.42 -19.00 32.28
CA ARG A 352 -16.48 -17.54 32.37
C ARG A 352 -16.11 -17.01 33.75
N HIS A 353 -16.14 -17.84 34.79
CA HIS A 353 -15.71 -17.45 36.14
C HIS A 353 -14.18 -17.47 36.22
N ILE A 354 -13.57 -16.28 36.19
CA ILE A 354 -12.11 -16.10 36.19
C ILE A 354 -11.71 -15.28 37.41
N THR A 355 -10.75 -15.80 38.18
CA THR A 355 -10.31 -15.18 39.44
C THR A 355 -9.11 -14.26 39.22
N LYS A 356 -8.91 -13.28 40.11
CA LYS A 356 -7.74 -12.38 40.10
C LYS A 356 -6.38 -13.12 40.09
N PRO A 357 -6.12 -14.14 40.92
CA PRO A 357 -4.83 -14.84 40.90
C PRO A 357 -4.58 -15.58 39.57
N GLU A 358 -5.62 -16.09 38.91
CA GLU A 358 -5.48 -16.72 37.59
C GLU A 358 -5.06 -15.71 36.52
N ILE A 359 -5.59 -14.48 36.59
CA ILE A 359 -5.21 -13.38 35.70
C ILE A 359 -3.73 -13.02 35.91
N GLU A 360 -3.29 -12.87 37.16
CA GLU A 360 -1.88 -12.56 37.47
C GLU A 360 -0.92 -13.66 37.02
N ALA A 361 -1.32 -14.93 37.18
CA ALA A 361 -0.57 -16.08 36.69
C ALA A 361 -0.46 -16.08 35.15
N GLY A 362 -1.55 -15.77 34.45
CA GLY A 362 -1.57 -15.62 33.00
C GLY A 362 -0.66 -14.50 32.50
N ILE A 363 -0.70 -13.32 33.15
CA ILE A 363 0.20 -12.20 32.86
C ILE A 363 1.66 -12.61 33.07
N ARG A 364 1.95 -13.34 34.15
CA ARG A 364 3.31 -13.83 34.43
C ARG A 364 3.78 -14.84 33.38
N ALA A 365 2.89 -15.69 32.88
CA ALA A 365 3.19 -16.62 31.79
C ALA A 365 3.55 -15.88 30.49
N LEU A 366 2.75 -14.88 30.11
CA LEU A 366 3.04 -14.04 28.94
C LEU A 366 4.39 -13.31 29.05
N ARG A 367 4.73 -12.82 30.26
CA ARG A 367 6.04 -12.20 30.51
C ARG A 367 7.19 -13.20 30.38
N ARG A 368 7.03 -14.44 30.84
CA ARG A 368 8.05 -15.50 30.67
C ARG A 368 8.23 -15.89 29.21
N GLU A 369 7.14 -15.98 28.45
CA GLU A 369 7.19 -16.23 27.00
C GLU A 369 7.96 -15.10 26.29
N THR A 370 7.63 -13.85 26.60
CA THR A 370 8.32 -12.66 26.06
C THR A 370 9.80 -12.61 26.44
N ALA A 371 10.17 -13.08 27.63
CA ALA A 371 11.57 -13.13 28.04
C ALA A 371 12.39 -14.17 27.27
N LYS A 372 11.76 -15.24 26.77
CA LYS A 372 12.41 -16.24 25.90
C LYS A 372 12.50 -15.74 24.47
N ASP A 373 11.37 -15.29 23.93
CA ASP A 373 11.24 -14.84 22.54
C ASP A 373 10.57 -13.46 22.47
N PRO A 374 11.35 -12.36 22.51
CA PRO A 374 10.78 -11.02 22.67
C PRO A 374 9.91 -10.60 21.50
N LEU A 375 10.29 -10.88 20.25
CA LEU A 375 9.57 -10.37 19.06
C LEU A 375 8.40 -11.25 18.61
N THR A 376 8.50 -12.57 18.77
CA THR A 376 7.46 -13.51 18.30
C THR A 376 6.43 -13.84 19.39
N SER A 377 6.67 -13.44 20.64
CA SER A 377 5.73 -13.64 21.74
C SER A 377 4.33 -13.09 21.42
N LYS A 378 3.30 -13.77 21.94
CA LYS A 378 1.90 -13.33 21.82
C LYS A 378 1.69 -11.90 22.35
N LEU A 379 2.35 -11.57 23.46
CA LEU A 379 2.22 -10.28 24.11
C LEU A 379 2.74 -9.13 23.23
N VAL A 380 3.87 -9.32 22.55
CA VAL A 380 4.41 -8.28 21.66
C VAL A 380 3.65 -8.24 20.34
N SER A 381 3.51 -9.38 19.66
CA SER A 381 2.92 -9.48 18.33
C SER A 381 1.43 -9.12 18.29
N LYS A 382 0.63 -9.62 19.25
CA LYS A 382 -0.84 -9.46 19.24
C LYS A 382 -1.36 -8.29 20.05
N LEU A 383 -0.59 -7.77 21.02
CA LEU A 383 -1.05 -6.69 21.90
C LEU A 383 -0.20 -5.43 21.76
N ILE A 384 1.10 -5.49 22.05
CA ILE A 384 1.93 -4.27 22.11
C ILE A 384 2.04 -3.58 20.75
N LEU A 385 2.39 -4.32 19.69
CA LEU A 385 2.54 -3.75 18.35
C LEU A 385 1.26 -3.08 17.85
N PRO A 386 0.06 -3.73 17.84
CA PRO A 386 -1.16 -3.08 17.39
C PRO A 386 -1.63 -1.97 18.34
N PHE A 387 -1.44 -2.09 19.66
CA PHE A 387 -1.85 -1.07 20.63
C PHE A 387 -1.05 0.23 20.45
N LEU A 388 0.27 0.11 20.28
CA LEU A 388 1.16 1.23 20.03
C LEU A 388 1.21 1.63 18.55
N ARG A 389 0.50 0.91 17.67
CA ARG A 389 0.47 1.10 16.22
C ARG A 389 1.86 1.07 15.59
N LEU A 390 2.74 0.24 16.14
CA LEU A 390 4.13 0.11 15.71
C LEU A 390 4.21 -0.74 14.42
N PRO A 391 5.20 -0.49 13.55
CA PRO A 391 5.51 -1.41 12.46
C PRO A 391 6.00 -2.76 12.99
N ALA A 392 5.77 -3.84 12.24
CA ALA A 392 6.24 -5.17 12.61
C ALA A 392 7.77 -5.24 12.54
N ILE A 393 8.40 -5.74 13.61
CA ILE A 393 9.86 -5.86 13.73
C ILE A 393 10.23 -7.33 13.54
N LYS A 394 11.15 -7.62 12.60
CA LYS A 394 11.70 -8.97 12.40
C LYS A 394 13.22 -8.93 12.40
N PHE A 395 13.82 -10.03 12.86
CA PHE A 395 15.25 -10.28 12.69
C PHE A 395 15.48 -11.06 11.40
N LYS A 396 16.49 -10.64 10.65
CA LYS A 396 17.02 -11.34 9.48
C LYS A 396 18.33 -11.99 9.89
N ASN A 397 18.42 -13.30 9.67
CA ASN A 397 19.67 -14.02 9.84
C ASN A 397 20.59 -13.71 8.65
N THR A 398 21.77 -13.16 8.94
CA THR A 398 22.75 -12.72 7.94
C THR A 398 23.86 -13.74 7.72
N THR A 399 23.79 -14.95 8.29
CA THR A 399 24.84 -15.99 8.20
C THR A 399 25.33 -16.31 6.80
N PHE A 400 24.47 -16.20 5.79
CA PHE A 400 24.78 -16.54 4.39
C PHE A 400 25.04 -15.32 3.51
N ARG A 401 25.17 -14.13 4.08
CA ARG A 401 25.59 -12.94 3.31
C ARG A 401 27.11 -12.99 3.08
N GLU A 402 27.55 -12.42 1.98
CA GLU A 402 28.97 -12.33 1.63
C GLU A 402 29.78 -11.60 2.72
N ASP A 403 29.19 -10.57 3.33
CA ASP A 403 29.76 -9.80 4.44
C ASP A 403 29.34 -10.30 5.83
N ALA A 404 28.97 -11.58 5.97
CA ALA A 404 28.48 -12.11 7.24
C ALA A 404 29.56 -12.05 8.34
N ALA A 405 29.19 -11.48 9.49
CA ALA A 405 30.05 -11.49 10.66
C ALA A 405 30.28 -12.92 11.19
N LYS A 406 31.52 -13.23 11.58
CA LYS A 406 31.87 -14.53 12.15
C LYS A 406 31.34 -14.71 13.60
N ARG A 407 30.95 -13.64 14.27
CA ARG A 407 30.47 -13.63 15.66
C ARG A 407 28.98 -13.91 15.73
N ASP A 408 28.56 -14.81 16.62
CA ASP A 408 27.16 -15.26 16.73
C ASP A 408 26.16 -14.13 17.05
N VAL A 409 26.59 -13.12 17.81
CA VAL A 409 25.75 -11.98 18.21
C VAL A 409 25.46 -11.04 17.03
N GLU A 410 26.37 -10.98 16.05
CA GLU A 410 26.28 -10.09 14.88
C GLU A 410 25.57 -10.78 13.69
N LYS A 411 25.18 -12.07 13.84
CA LYS A 411 24.46 -12.85 12.82
C LYS A 411 22.99 -12.44 12.65
N TYR A 412 22.44 -11.68 13.58
CA TYR A 412 21.06 -11.21 13.52
C TYR A 412 21.04 -9.70 13.38
N GLN A 413 20.46 -9.22 12.28
CA GLN A 413 20.22 -7.80 12.05
C GLN A 413 18.72 -7.56 11.96
N PHE A 414 18.26 -6.36 12.34
CA PHE A 414 16.90 -5.96 12.02
C PHE A 414 16.67 -5.98 10.51
N ASP A 415 15.56 -6.58 10.11
CA ASP A 415 15.22 -6.67 8.70
C ASP A 415 14.84 -5.29 8.16
N GLN A 416 15.74 -4.69 7.38
CA GLN A 416 15.49 -3.40 6.72
C GLN A 416 14.30 -3.48 5.75
N GLU A 417 13.95 -4.67 5.25
CA GLU A 417 12.74 -4.84 4.45
C GLU A 417 11.51 -4.56 5.30
N THR A 418 11.53 -4.91 6.60
CA THR A 418 10.43 -4.68 7.56
C THR A 418 10.34 -3.27 8.11
N ALA A 419 11.38 -2.45 7.94
CA ALA A 419 11.31 -1.04 8.30
C ALA A 419 10.25 -0.32 7.44
N PRO A 420 9.42 0.53 8.05
CA PRO A 420 8.37 1.25 7.32
C PRO A 420 9.00 2.23 6.32
N LEU A 421 8.26 2.53 5.26
CA LEU A 421 8.65 3.59 4.33
C LEU A 421 8.42 4.96 4.99
N SER A 422 9.33 5.90 4.75
CA SER A 422 9.16 7.30 5.20
C SER A 422 8.01 8.00 4.47
N THR A 423 7.68 7.56 3.25
CA THR A 423 6.63 8.13 2.40
C THR A 423 5.78 7.02 1.74
N HIS A 424 4.76 7.42 0.99
CA HIS A 424 3.92 6.49 0.23
C HIS A 424 4.79 5.64 -0.73
N PRO A 425 4.47 4.35 -1.00
CA PRO A 425 5.25 3.51 -1.92
C PRO A 425 5.45 4.07 -3.33
N SER A 426 4.63 5.03 -3.77
CA SER A 426 4.82 5.77 -5.03
C SER A 426 5.64 7.06 -4.91
N ALA A 427 5.88 7.54 -3.69
CA ALA A 427 6.44 8.85 -3.35
C ALA A 427 5.74 10.06 -4.03
N GLY A 428 4.56 9.87 -4.64
CA GLY A 428 3.92 10.87 -5.48
C GLY A 428 4.65 11.15 -6.82
N LEU A 429 5.58 10.28 -7.22
CA LEU A 429 6.34 10.44 -8.46
C LEU A 429 5.58 9.91 -9.69
N GLY A 430 4.91 8.75 -9.55
CA GLY A 430 4.16 8.12 -10.62
C GLY A 430 2.87 7.49 -10.11
N TYR A 431 1.81 7.59 -10.92
CA TYR A 431 0.46 7.10 -10.59
C TYR A 431 -0.01 5.93 -11.46
N LEU A 432 0.88 5.41 -12.31
CA LEU A 432 0.63 4.21 -13.10
C LEU A 432 0.60 2.98 -12.19
N ARG A 433 -0.47 2.18 -12.28
CA ARG A 433 -0.63 0.96 -11.48
C ARG A 433 0.24 -0.18 -11.98
N HIS A 434 0.32 -0.36 -13.30
CA HIS A 434 1.03 -1.45 -13.94
C HIS A 434 1.63 -1.04 -15.29
N TYR A 435 2.57 -1.85 -15.78
CA TYR A 435 3.21 -1.68 -17.09
C TYR A 435 2.64 -2.62 -18.18
N SER A 436 1.43 -3.18 -18.01
CA SER A 436 0.84 -4.11 -18.99
C SER A 436 0.16 -3.39 -20.16
N TYR A 437 0.93 -2.63 -20.92
CA TYR A 437 0.55 -2.08 -22.21
C TYR A 437 1.64 -2.39 -23.24
N ILE A 438 1.28 -2.36 -24.51
CA ILE A 438 2.19 -2.66 -25.61
C ILE A 438 2.32 -1.41 -26.47
N ALA A 439 3.54 -0.93 -26.65
CA ALA A 439 3.82 0.18 -27.56
C ALA A 439 3.63 -0.30 -29.01
N ASN A 440 2.72 0.35 -29.73
CA ASN A 440 2.49 0.04 -31.13
C ASN A 440 3.37 0.95 -31.99
N HIS A 441 4.35 0.39 -32.70
CA HIS A 441 5.14 1.12 -33.66
C HIS A 441 4.31 1.41 -34.91
N PRO A 442 4.36 2.62 -35.50
CA PRO A 442 3.52 2.98 -36.65
C PRO A 442 3.62 2.04 -37.86
N ILE A 443 4.83 1.49 -38.12
CA ILE A 443 5.11 0.62 -39.27
C ILE A 443 5.16 -0.86 -38.86
N LEU A 444 6.08 -1.20 -37.95
CA LEU A 444 6.34 -2.57 -37.48
C LEU A 444 5.25 -3.18 -36.59
N GLY A 445 4.29 -2.37 -36.13
CA GLY A 445 3.22 -2.84 -35.26
C GLY A 445 3.65 -3.05 -33.80
N PRO A 446 2.97 -3.94 -33.04
CA PRO A 446 3.14 -4.08 -31.59
C PRO A 446 4.54 -4.59 -31.25
N GLN A 447 5.27 -3.84 -30.41
CA GLN A 447 6.62 -4.16 -30.00
C GLN A 447 6.63 -5.05 -28.75
N ALA A 448 7.58 -5.99 -28.67
CA ALA A 448 7.75 -6.84 -27.48
C ALA A 448 8.21 -6.05 -26.24
N HIS A 449 9.04 -5.03 -26.46
CA HIS A 449 9.57 -4.14 -25.44
C HIS A 449 9.29 -2.69 -25.82
N PRO A 450 9.17 -1.78 -24.84
CA PRO A 450 9.08 -0.35 -25.11
C PRO A 450 10.34 0.19 -25.78
N THR A 451 10.23 1.39 -26.34
CA THR A 451 11.37 2.10 -26.91
C THR A 451 12.48 2.29 -25.87
N PRO A 452 13.69 1.76 -26.09
CA PRO A 452 14.79 1.91 -25.15
C PRO A 452 15.23 3.37 -24.96
N ILE A 453 15.75 3.68 -23.78
CA ILE A 453 16.14 5.03 -23.38
C ILE A 453 17.67 5.10 -23.23
N PRO A 454 18.32 6.19 -23.67
CA PRO A 454 19.77 6.37 -23.46
C PRO A 454 20.08 6.69 -21.99
N ALA A 455 20.97 5.90 -21.39
CA ALA A 455 21.51 6.15 -20.06
C ALA A 455 23.01 6.45 -20.12
N ARG A 456 23.48 7.30 -19.20
CA ARG A 456 24.90 7.66 -19.09
C ARG A 456 25.59 6.80 -18.05
N LEU A 457 26.84 6.39 -18.30
CA LEU A 457 27.67 5.76 -17.28
C LEU A 457 28.12 6.81 -16.25
N MET A 458 27.70 6.65 -15.00
CA MET A 458 28.09 7.53 -13.89
C MET A 458 29.29 6.97 -13.13
N GLN A 459 29.29 5.66 -12.87
CA GLN A 459 30.37 4.96 -12.21
C GLN A 459 30.62 3.62 -12.91
N ALA A 460 31.82 3.47 -13.47
CA ALA A 460 32.29 2.21 -14.02
C ALA A 460 32.54 1.18 -12.91
N ARG A 461 32.58 -0.11 -13.27
CA ARG A 461 32.79 -1.19 -12.28
C ARG A 461 34.17 -1.12 -11.65
N ARG A 462 35.20 -0.82 -12.44
CA ARG A 462 36.55 -0.58 -11.95
C ARG A 462 36.78 0.91 -11.86
N THR A 463 36.90 1.39 -10.63
CA THR A 463 37.44 2.72 -10.35
C THR A 463 38.93 2.57 -10.00
N GLY A 464 39.68 3.67 -9.97
CA GLY A 464 41.10 3.61 -9.59
C GLY A 464 41.35 3.12 -8.15
N THR A 465 40.31 3.03 -7.31
CA THR A 465 40.44 2.71 -5.87
C THR A 465 39.63 1.48 -5.45
N SER A 466 38.51 1.18 -6.12
CA SER A 466 37.62 0.06 -5.77
C SER A 466 37.06 -0.65 -7.01
N ASN A 467 36.74 -1.93 -6.83
CA ASN A 467 35.93 -2.70 -7.77
C ASN A 467 34.50 -2.79 -7.22
N GLU A 468 33.56 -2.19 -7.95
CA GLU A 468 32.14 -2.21 -7.62
C GLU A 468 31.45 -3.44 -8.23
N LEU A 469 30.47 -3.98 -7.50
CA LEU A 469 29.71 -5.14 -7.96
C LEU A 469 28.83 -4.82 -9.18
N TYR A 470 28.29 -3.60 -9.24
CA TYR A 470 27.47 -3.11 -10.35
C TYR A 470 28.03 -1.78 -10.85
N ALA A 471 27.91 -1.55 -12.16
CA ALA A 471 28.05 -0.19 -12.67
C ALA A 471 26.80 0.64 -12.33
N ARG A 472 26.96 1.96 -12.22
CA ARG A 472 25.85 2.89 -11.97
C ARG A 472 25.57 3.72 -13.21
N PHE A 473 24.31 3.74 -13.63
CA PHE A 473 23.83 4.52 -14.77
C PHE A 473 22.95 5.68 -14.33
N GLY A 474 23.08 6.81 -15.02
CA GLY A 474 22.15 7.92 -14.96
C GLY A 474 21.03 7.72 -15.98
N VAL A 475 19.84 7.39 -15.50
CA VAL A 475 18.63 7.13 -16.29
C VAL A 475 17.58 8.20 -15.95
N GLY A 476 17.25 9.07 -16.90
CA GLY A 476 16.18 10.07 -16.71
C GLY A 476 16.38 11.07 -15.55
N GLY A 477 17.62 11.23 -15.03
CA GLY A 477 17.92 12.05 -13.85
C GLY A 477 18.06 11.26 -12.54
N PHE A 478 17.76 9.96 -12.55
CA PHE A 478 17.98 9.04 -11.45
C PHE A 478 19.26 8.23 -11.63
N VAL A 479 19.82 7.72 -10.53
CA VAL A 479 20.96 6.79 -10.56
C VAL A 479 20.45 5.37 -10.28
N ALA A 480 20.74 4.44 -11.18
CA ALA A 480 20.30 3.05 -11.11
C ALA A 480 21.48 2.08 -11.33
N ASN A 481 21.38 0.88 -10.76
CA ASN A 481 22.38 -0.16 -10.97
C ASN A 481 22.17 -0.85 -12.32
N ASP A 482 23.26 -1.30 -12.93
CA ASP A 482 23.26 -2.15 -14.11
C ASP A 482 22.53 -3.48 -13.86
N GLN A 483 22.01 -4.10 -14.92
CA GLN A 483 21.41 -5.43 -14.90
C GLN A 483 22.43 -6.50 -14.52
N PHE A 484 23.66 -6.37 -15.05
CA PHE A 484 24.72 -7.35 -14.91
C PHE A 484 25.68 -7.01 -13.77
N LYS A 485 26.02 -8.02 -12.96
CA LYS A 485 27.09 -7.91 -11.96
C LYS A 485 28.46 -8.13 -12.61
N GLY A 486 29.51 -7.62 -11.95
CA GLY A 486 30.89 -7.94 -12.30
C GLY A 486 31.21 -9.44 -12.26
N THR A 487 30.49 -10.21 -11.44
CA THR A 487 30.65 -11.67 -11.28
C THR A 487 29.84 -12.50 -12.27
N ASP A 488 28.88 -11.92 -13.00
CA ASP A 488 27.98 -12.63 -13.92
C ASP A 488 28.69 -13.04 -15.24
N TYR A 489 30.02 -13.03 -15.25
CA TYR A 489 30.85 -13.49 -16.36
C TYR A 489 30.75 -15.00 -16.50
N SER A 490 30.05 -15.46 -17.55
CA SER A 490 30.14 -16.84 -18.00
C SER A 490 31.05 -16.90 -19.24
N PRO A 491 32.21 -17.58 -19.18
CA PRO A 491 33.16 -17.65 -20.29
C PRO A 491 32.60 -18.33 -21.55
N GLY A 492 31.44 -19.00 -21.46
CA GLY A 492 30.79 -19.69 -22.58
C GLY A 492 29.90 -18.82 -23.48
N ASN A 493 29.61 -17.55 -23.13
CA ASN A 493 28.70 -16.70 -23.91
C ASN A 493 29.39 -15.41 -24.38
N ARG A 494 29.83 -15.35 -25.64
CA ARG A 494 30.52 -14.19 -26.23
C ARG A 494 29.74 -12.87 -26.12
N SER A 495 28.40 -12.92 -26.17
CA SER A 495 27.56 -11.71 -26.10
C SER A 495 27.53 -11.09 -24.70
N SER A 496 27.52 -11.92 -23.64
CA SER A 496 27.56 -11.43 -22.26
C SER A 496 28.94 -10.86 -21.91
N ILE A 497 30.01 -11.38 -22.52
CA ILE A 497 31.37 -10.86 -22.38
C ILE A 497 31.46 -9.43 -22.90
N LEU A 498 30.92 -9.14 -24.09
CA LEU A 498 30.96 -7.80 -24.69
C LEU A 498 30.12 -6.79 -23.89
N ARG A 499 28.91 -7.19 -23.45
CA ARG A 499 27.99 -6.35 -22.65
C ARG A 499 28.41 -6.16 -21.18
N ALA A 500 29.42 -6.88 -20.71
CA ALA A 500 29.98 -6.75 -19.36
C ALA A 500 31.26 -5.90 -19.35
N ARG A 501 32.07 -5.96 -20.42
CA ARG A 501 33.34 -5.21 -20.53
C ARG A 501 33.14 -3.75 -20.91
N ASP A 502 32.04 -3.42 -21.57
CA ASP A 502 31.74 -2.06 -22.03
C ASP A 502 31.49 -1.05 -20.90
N VAL A 503 31.35 -1.53 -19.66
CA VAL A 503 31.16 -0.73 -18.43
C VAL A 503 32.25 -0.99 -17.39
N GLU A 504 33.29 -1.75 -17.76
CA GLU A 504 34.37 -2.13 -16.85
C GLU A 504 35.21 -0.91 -16.46
N THR A 505 35.53 -0.06 -17.42
CA THR A 505 36.31 1.17 -17.24
C THR A 505 35.58 2.39 -17.79
N ILE A 506 35.97 3.58 -17.35
CA ILE A 506 35.43 4.84 -17.89
C ILE A 506 35.93 5.01 -19.32
N ASP A 507 35.01 5.33 -20.24
CA ASP A 507 35.33 5.75 -21.60
C ASP A 507 35.71 7.24 -21.60
N VAL A 508 36.96 7.52 -21.93
CA VAL A 508 37.53 8.88 -21.96
C VAL A 508 37.52 9.46 -23.38
N ASP A 509 37.42 8.61 -24.40
CA ASP A 509 37.59 9.01 -25.80
C ASP A 509 36.31 9.59 -26.38
N THR A 510 35.14 9.09 -25.96
CA THR A 510 33.84 9.56 -26.47
C THR A 510 33.45 10.90 -25.82
N PRO A 511 33.28 11.99 -26.61
CA PRO A 511 32.84 13.28 -26.06
C PRO A 511 31.47 13.18 -25.38
N GLY A 512 31.40 13.63 -24.12
CA GLY A 512 30.19 13.55 -23.31
C GLY A 512 29.92 12.16 -22.69
N GLY A 513 30.82 11.21 -22.89
CA GLY A 513 30.78 9.85 -22.36
C GLY A 513 29.85 8.91 -23.14
N LYS A 514 30.19 7.62 -23.14
CA LYS A 514 29.37 6.58 -23.76
C LYS A 514 27.97 6.53 -23.16
N LYS A 515 26.97 6.58 -24.04
CA LYS A 515 25.56 6.36 -23.69
C LYS A 515 25.20 4.92 -24.03
N ILE A 516 24.46 4.28 -23.14
CA ILE A 516 24.03 2.90 -23.32
C ILE A 516 22.52 2.84 -23.26
N MET A 517 21.92 2.14 -24.22
CA MET A 517 20.47 2.01 -24.31
C MET A 517 19.98 1.00 -23.28
N VAL A 518 18.96 1.38 -22.52
CA VAL A 518 18.44 0.62 -21.39
C VAL A 518 16.92 0.67 -21.37
N GLU A 519 16.34 -0.35 -20.74
CA GLU A 519 14.90 -0.54 -20.59
C GLU A 519 14.57 -0.54 -19.10
N PRO A 520 13.98 0.53 -18.58
CA PRO A 520 13.65 0.59 -17.18
C PRO A 520 12.27 -0.07 -16.95
N LYS A 521 12.21 -1.07 -16.07
CA LYS A 521 11.00 -1.92 -15.92
C LYS A 521 10.00 -1.36 -14.94
N TYR A 522 10.46 -1.14 -13.71
CA TYR A 522 9.67 -0.61 -12.62
C TYR A 522 10.59 0.02 -11.59
N ALA A 523 10.00 0.70 -10.62
CA ALA A 523 10.75 1.24 -9.51
C ALA A 523 10.06 1.09 -8.18
N SER A 524 10.86 1.23 -7.14
CA SER A 524 10.44 1.11 -5.74
C SER A 524 11.11 2.18 -4.90
N VAL A 525 10.42 2.63 -3.85
CA VAL A 525 10.94 3.61 -2.90
C VAL A 525 11.60 2.88 -1.73
N THR A 526 12.80 3.29 -1.35
CA THR A 526 13.47 2.81 -0.13
C THR A 526 12.90 3.46 1.11
N ASN A 527 13.25 2.93 2.27
CA ASN A 527 12.81 3.47 3.54
C ASN A 527 13.24 4.94 3.74
N ASP A 528 14.42 5.30 3.22
CA ASP A 528 14.95 6.67 3.24
C ASP A 528 14.33 7.61 2.18
N GLY A 529 13.40 7.11 1.37
CA GLY A 529 12.74 7.88 0.32
C GLY A 529 13.53 7.97 -0.99
N ARG A 530 14.62 7.21 -1.15
CA ARG A 530 15.35 7.11 -2.42
C ARG A 530 14.62 6.19 -3.38
N ILE A 531 14.80 6.40 -4.68
CA ILE A 531 14.11 5.64 -5.72
C ILE A 531 15.09 4.65 -6.34
N HIS A 532 14.76 3.37 -6.25
CA HIS A 532 15.48 2.31 -6.93
C HIS A 532 14.72 1.90 -8.18
N ILE A 533 15.41 2.04 -9.32
CA ILE A 533 14.91 1.62 -10.63
C ILE A 533 15.49 0.24 -10.93
N LYS A 534 14.62 -0.72 -11.28
CA LYS A 534 15.05 -1.98 -11.88
C LYS A 534 15.29 -1.76 -13.36
N LEU A 535 16.54 -1.90 -13.76
CA LEU A 535 16.99 -1.65 -15.12
C LEU A 535 17.37 -2.95 -15.84
N ASN A 536 16.99 -3.03 -17.11
CA ASN A 536 17.49 -4.00 -18.06
C ASN A 536 18.30 -3.31 -19.16
N ARG A 537 19.26 -4.02 -19.73
CA ARG A 537 19.97 -3.58 -20.95
C ARG A 537 19.06 -3.83 -22.14
N ALA A 538 19.01 -2.87 -23.06
CA ALA A 538 18.15 -2.99 -24.23
C ALA A 538 18.65 -4.07 -25.19
N ASP A 539 17.73 -4.69 -25.92
CA ASP A 539 18.07 -5.64 -26.98
C ASP A 539 18.47 -4.91 -28.27
N ASP A 540 19.45 -5.47 -28.99
CA ASP A 540 20.02 -4.85 -30.19
C ASP A 540 18.95 -4.56 -31.26
N ALA A 541 17.91 -5.42 -31.36
CA ALA A 541 16.78 -5.19 -32.25
C ALA A 541 15.98 -3.95 -31.84
N ALA A 542 15.63 -3.83 -30.55
CA ALA A 542 14.90 -2.69 -30.01
C ALA A 542 15.69 -1.38 -30.12
N VAL A 543 17.02 -1.45 -29.96
CA VAL A 543 17.92 -0.30 -30.17
C VAL A 543 17.88 0.18 -31.60
N LYS A 544 17.99 -0.74 -32.57
CA LYS A 544 17.93 -0.41 -33.99
C LYS A 544 16.56 0.14 -34.42
N VAL A 545 15.47 -0.35 -33.80
CA VAL A 545 14.13 0.19 -34.05
C VAL A 545 14.03 1.61 -33.50
N ALA A 546 14.57 1.86 -32.30
CA ALA A 546 14.58 3.19 -31.71
C ALA A 546 15.50 4.19 -32.44
N SER A 547 16.57 3.72 -33.10
CA SER A 547 17.42 4.57 -33.95
C SER A 547 16.84 4.79 -35.34
N GLY A 548 15.82 4.03 -35.76
CA GLY A 548 15.28 4.09 -37.12
C GLY A 548 16.19 3.42 -38.17
N ASP A 549 17.10 2.55 -37.74
CA ASP A 549 18.04 1.85 -38.64
C ASP A 549 17.41 0.64 -39.34
N TRP A 550 16.26 0.14 -38.87
CA TRP A 550 15.48 -0.85 -39.62
C TRP A 550 14.74 -0.13 -40.75
N ASP A 551 14.72 -0.74 -41.94
CA ASP A 551 14.04 -0.19 -43.13
C ASP A 551 12.56 0.12 -42.81
N ASP A 552 12.28 1.38 -42.46
CA ASP A 552 10.97 2.00 -42.29
C ASP A 552 10.27 2.20 -43.65
N LYS A 553 10.38 1.20 -44.54
CA LYS A 553 9.59 1.17 -45.77
C LYS A 553 8.27 0.52 -45.40
N PRO A 554 7.13 1.27 -45.43
CA PRO A 554 5.84 0.62 -45.38
C PRO A 554 5.83 -0.46 -46.45
N PRO A 555 5.22 -1.64 -46.21
CA PRO A 555 5.18 -2.69 -47.22
C PRO A 555 4.64 -2.06 -48.49
N VAL A 556 5.51 -1.93 -49.50
CA VAL A 556 5.09 -1.45 -50.80
C VAL A 556 4.03 -2.46 -51.22
N ARG A 557 2.80 -2.00 -51.45
CA ARG A 557 1.84 -2.81 -52.16
C ARG A 557 2.47 -3.05 -53.52
N GLU A 558 3.15 -4.18 -53.68
CA GLU A 558 3.53 -4.65 -54.99
C GLU A 558 2.21 -4.68 -55.76
N TYR A 559 2.13 -3.86 -56.81
CA TYR A 559 1.09 -4.03 -57.81
C TYR A 559 1.38 -5.42 -58.38
N ILE A 560 0.65 -6.41 -57.87
CA ILE A 560 0.55 -7.71 -58.52
C ILE A 560 -0.01 -7.39 -59.89
N ASP A 561 0.87 -7.38 -60.89
CA ASP A 561 0.50 -7.15 -62.28
C ASP A 561 -0.58 -8.19 -62.62
N ASP A 562 -1.62 -7.84 -63.40
CA ASP A 562 -2.74 -8.75 -63.74
C ASP A 562 -2.28 -10.10 -64.36
N ARG A 563 -1.01 -10.20 -64.73
CA ARG A 563 -0.34 -11.41 -65.20
C ARG A 563 -0.14 -12.46 -64.10
N ASP A 564 0.03 -12.07 -62.85
CA ASP A 564 0.17 -12.98 -61.70
C ASP A 564 -1.20 -13.44 -61.15
N MET A 565 -2.29 -12.70 -61.41
CA MET A 565 -3.64 -13.18 -61.15
C MET A 565 -4.04 -14.35 -62.06
N LYS A 566 -3.44 -14.48 -63.25
CA LYS A 566 -3.68 -15.62 -64.15
C LYS A 566 -2.97 -16.90 -63.69
N SER A 567 -1.88 -16.80 -62.93
CA SER A 567 -1.21 -17.98 -62.35
C SER A 567 -2.00 -18.55 -61.16
N ILE A 568 -2.73 -17.70 -60.43
CA ILE A 568 -3.63 -18.10 -59.33
C ILE A 568 -4.91 -18.74 -59.89
N VAL A 569 -5.49 -18.21 -60.98
CA VAL A 569 -6.69 -18.79 -61.61
C VAL A 569 -6.36 -20.06 -62.43
N GLY A 570 -5.13 -20.20 -62.93
CA GLY A 570 -4.65 -21.42 -63.59
C GLY A 570 -4.24 -22.55 -62.62
N GLY A 571 -4.19 -22.27 -61.32
CA GLY A 571 -3.71 -23.16 -60.26
C GLY A 571 -4.80 -23.61 -59.29
N VAL A 572 -6.04 -23.81 -59.75
CA VAL A 572 -7.09 -24.43 -58.91
C VAL A 572 -6.65 -25.85 -58.54
N GLY A 573 -6.10 -26.00 -57.33
CA GLY A 573 -5.58 -27.26 -56.78
C GLY A 573 -4.11 -27.23 -56.33
N LYS A 574 -3.38 -26.11 -56.52
CA LYS A 574 -1.99 -25.96 -56.05
C LYS A 574 -1.91 -24.85 -54.99
N SER A 575 -1.27 -25.15 -53.87
CA SER A 575 -1.16 -24.29 -52.69
C SER A 575 -0.21 -23.10 -52.89
N GLY A 576 0.51 -23.04 -54.01
CA GLY A 576 1.49 -21.99 -54.30
C GLY A 576 2.80 -22.17 -53.52
N VAL A 577 2.91 -23.21 -52.68
CA VAL A 577 4.13 -23.59 -51.96
C VAL A 577 4.60 -24.93 -52.52
N LYS A 578 5.70 -24.91 -53.28
CA LYS A 578 6.23 -26.08 -54.01
C LYS A 578 6.39 -27.34 -53.14
N GLN A 579 6.82 -27.14 -51.89
CA GLN A 579 6.99 -28.22 -50.90
C GLN A 579 5.66 -28.85 -50.47
N LEU A 580 4.59 -28.06 -50.33
CA LEU A 580 3.26 -28.59 -49.99
C LEU A 580 2.62 -29.30 -51.19
N ASP A 581 2.83 -28.79 -52.40
CA ASP A 581 2.28 -29.37 -53.62
C ASP A 581 2.95 -30.73 -53.94
N GLU A 582 4.27 -30.83 -53.75
CA GLU A 582 5.00 -32.10 -53.85
C GLU A 582 4.56 -33.11 -52.78
N MET A 583 4.30 -32.66 -51.55
CA MET A 583 3.73 -33.51 -50.50
C MET A 583 2.28 -33.93 -50.78
N SER A 584 1.49 -33.10 -51.46
CA SER A 584 0.13 -33.44 -51.88
C SER A 584 0.13 -34.53 -52.95
N GLU A 585 1.04 -34.48 -53.92
CA GLU A 585 1.19 -35.56 -54.92
C GLU A 585 1.66 -36.86 -54.27
N GLN A 586 2.64 -36.80 -53.36
CA GLN A 586 3.08 -37.96 -52.57
C GLN A 586 1.96 -38.51 -51.67
N SER A 587 1.15 -37.63 -51.09
CA SER A 587 -0.05 -38.00 -50.31
C SER A 587 -1.10 -38.69 -51.17
N GLN A 588 -1.30 -38.25 -52.41
CA GLN A 588 -2.24 -38.88 -53.33
C GLN A 588 -1.75 -40.27 -53.75
N GLN A 589 -0.46 -40.40 -54.09
CA GLN A 589 0.17 -41.69 -54.39
C GLN A 589 0.11 -42.66 -53.20
N LEU A 590 0.33 -42.16 -51.98
CA LEU A 590 0.17 -42.94 -50.75
C LEU A 590 -1.29 -43.36 -50.54
N SER A 591 -2.26 -42.49 -50.82
CA SER A 591 -3.69 -42.82 -50.70
C SER A 591 -4.14 -43.86 -51.74
N GLU A 592 -3.64 -43.79 -52.97
CA GLU A 592 -3.88 -44.80 -54.01
C GLU A 592 -3.19 -46.13 -53.68
N PHE A 593 -1.98 -46.09 -53.12
CA PHE A 593 -1.27 -47.27 -52.64
C PHE A 593 -2.05 -47.94 -51.49
N LEU A 594 -2.52 -47.17 -50.51
CA LEU A 594 -3.33 -47.67 -49.41
C LEU A 594 -4.69 -48.20 -49.88
N GLN A 595 -5.31 -47.59 -50.90
CA GLN A 595 -6.55 -48.11 -51.49
C GLN A 595 -6.34 -49.40 -52.29
N ARG A 596 -5.16 -49.60 -52.89
CA ARG A 596 -4.80 -50.85 -53.58
C ARG A 596 -4.43 -51.99 -52.63
N GLU A 597 -3.92 -51.67 -51.43
CA GLU A 597 -3.51 -52.63 -50.40
C GLU A 597 -4.65 -53.07 -49.47
N ILE A 598 -5.91 -52.63 -49.68
CA ILE A 598 -7.06 -53.15 -48.93
C ILE A 598 -7.54 -54.46 -49.60
N PRO A 599 -7.31 -55.65 -49.02
CA PRO A 599 -7.88 -56.88 -49.54
C PRO A 599 -9.41 -56.84 -49.43
N GLN A 600 -10.10 -57.03 -50.55
CA GLN A 600 -11.55 -57.22 -50.58
C GLN A 600 -11.92 -58.52 -49.86
N GLY A 601 -12.25 -58.41 -48.57
CA GLY A 601 -12.66 -59.54 -47.76
C GLY A 601 -13.33 -59.12 -46.46
N ARG A 602 -14.67 -59.10 -46.47
CA ARG A 602 -15.61 -59.24 -45.34
C ARG A 602 -15.23 -58.62 -43.98
N ALA A 603 -15.98 -57.59 -43.58
CA ALA A 603 -16.91 -57.61 -42.44
C ALA A 603 -17.17 -56.16 -41.98
N GLN A 604 -18.44 -55.77 -41.89
CA GLN A 604 -18.82 -54.64 -41.05
C GLN A 604 -18.71 -55.07 -39.58
N PRO A 605 -18.15 -54.22 -38.68
CA PRO A 605 -18.56 -54.21 -37.30
C PRO A 605 -19.21 -52.88 -36.91
N ALA A 606 -19.92 -52.94 -35.79
CA ALA A 606 -21.14 -52.21 -35.52
C ALA A 606 -20.98 -50.83 -34.86
N LYS A 607 -22.12 -50.13 -34.85
CA LYS A 607 -22.49 -48.94 -34.09
C LYS A 607 -22.02 -49.00 -32.62
N GLY A 608 -21.28 -47.97 -32.20
CA GLY A 608 -21.13 -47.61 -30.78
C GLY A 608 -19.72 -47.16 -30.39
N PHE A 609 -19.53 -45.85 -30.21
CA PHE A 609 -19.00 -45.26 -28.96
C PHE A 609 -19.07 -43.72 -29.08
N PRO A 610 -19.89 -43.04 -28.25
CA PRO A 610 -19.99 -41.59 -28.21
C PRO A 610 -19.00 -41.02 -27.18
N GLY A 611 -18.48 -39.82 -27.43
CA GLY A 611 -17.83 -39.02 -26.39
C GLY A 611 -16.52 -38.41 -26.87
N MET A 612 -16.56 -37.10 -27.08
CA MET A 612 -15.49 -36.08 -26.95
C MET A 612 -15.82 -34.84 -27.79
N ALA A 613 -17.11 -34.47 -27.86
CA ALA A 613 -17.56 -33.22 -28.48
C ALA A 613 -18.24 -32.29 -27.47
N GLU A 614 -18.17 -32.59 -26.17
CA GLU A 614 -18.89 -31.85 -25.11
C GLU A 614 -17.94 -31.37 -23.99
N ALA A 615 -16.73 -30.95 -24.37
CA ALA A 615 -15.75 -30.35 -23.43
C ALA A 615 -15.19 -28.99 -23.89
N LEU A 616 -15.84 -28.31 -24.84
CA LEU A 616 -15.54 -26.93 -25.20
C LEU A 616 -16.82 -26.16 -25.59
N ARG A 617 -17.64 -25.86 -24.59
CA ARG A 617 -18.46 -24.64 -24.52
C ARG A 617 -18.54 -24.15 -23.09
#